data_AF-A0A2E8Y571-F1
#
_entry.id   AF-A0A2E8Y571-F1
#
_cell.length_a   1.000
_cell.length_b   1.000
_cell.length_c   1.000
_cell.angle_alpha   90.00
_cell.angle_beta   90.00
_cell.angle_gamma   90.00
#
_symmetry.space_group_name_H-M   'P 1'
#
loop_
_entity.id
_entity.type
_entity.pdbx_description
1 polymer ?
#
loop_
_entity_poly.entity_id
_entity_poly.type
_entity_poly.pdbx_seq_one_letter_code
_entity_poly.pdbx_strand_id
1 'polypeptide(L)'
;MPSKNAVQGEKGLLCPKCNHLNPGGLKQCEYCNSQLFVKCKKCGAKVQRVISKCPECRHRMHKSPFRKLKRRMFRRSKKLTLGQAAIIVVVAYGAYKVITMAAGKL
;
A
#
# COMPACT_ATOMS: atom_id res chain seq x y z
N MET A 1 -16.19 -36.58 1.02
CA MET A 1 -15.29 -35.65 1.73
C MET A 1 -14.00 -35.48 0.91
N PRO A 2 -13.74 -34.36 0.22
CA PRO A 2 -12.50 -34.21 -0.54
C PRO A 2 -11.36 -33.74 0.36
N SER A 3 -10.52 -34.69 0.74
CA SER A 3 -9.25 -34.49 1.43
C SER A 3 -8.16 -34.17 0.41
N LYS A 4 -7.49 -33.03 0.62
CA LYS A 4 -6.04 -32.85 0.49
C LYS A 4 -5.40 -33.42 -0.78
N ASN A 5 -5.36 -32.65 -1.86
CA ASN A 5 -4.20 -32.67 -2.75
C ASN A 5 -3.97 -31.28 -3.31
N ALA A 6 -2.96 -30.63 -2.75
CA ALA A 6 -2.36 -29.45 -3.31
C ALA A 6 -1.97 -29.76 -4.76
N VAL A 7 -2.62 -29.09 -5.71
CA VAL A 7 -2.15 -28.96 -7.09
C VAL A 7 -0.85 -28.15 -7.05
N GLN A 8 0.25 -28.77 -6.62
CA GLN A 8 1.58 -28.16 -6.47
C GLN A 8 2.68 -29.09 -7.02
N GLY A 9 2.34 -29.95 -7.99
CA GLY A 9 3.30 -30.88 -8.60
C GLY A 9 4.06 -30.34 -9.81
N GLU A 10 3.46 -29.53 -10.69
CA GLU A 10 4.08 -29.26 -12.01
C GLU A 10 3.98 -27.81 -12.50
N LYS A 11 3.35 -26.91 -11.73
CA LYS A 11 3.20 -25.51 -12.14
C LYS A 11 4.39 -24.70 -11.64
N GLY A 12 5.13 -24.10 -12.57
CA GLY A 12 6.24 -23.21 -12.27
C GLY A 12 5.82 -22.06 -11.34
N LEU A 13 6.74 -21.64 -10.47
CA LEU A 13 6.55 -20.63 -9.44
C LEU A 13 7.28 -19.34 -9.81
N LEU A 14 6.52 -18.28 -10.12
CA LEU A 14 7.10 -16.99 -10.45
C LEU A 14 7.65 -16.28 -9.21
N CYS A 15 8.92 -15.87 -9.26
CA CYS A 15 9.54 -15.08 -8.21
C CYS A 15 9.07 -13.61 -8.27
N PRO A 16 8.44 -13.05 -7.22
CA PRO A 16 7.99 -11.66 -7.23
C PRO A 16 9.11 -10.62 -7.12
N LYS A 17 10.37 -11.05 -6.92
CA LYS A 17 11.54 -10.17 -6.80
C LYS A 17 12.28 -9.99 -8.13
N CYS A 18 12.52 -11.09 -8.85
CA CYS A 18 13.30 -11.08 -10.09
C CYS A 18 12.56 -11.64 -11.31
N ASN A 19 11.27 -12.00 -11.16
CA ASN A 19 10.44 -12.60 -12.22
C ASN A 19 10.96 -13.93 -12.81
N HIS A 20 11.95 -14.57 -12.17
CA HIS A 20 12.40 -15.91 -12.56
C HIS A 20 11.31 -16.95 -12.32
N LEU A 21 11.09 -17.84 -13.30
CA LEU A 21 10.16 -18.96 -13.18
C LEU A 21 10.90 -20.15 -12.57
N ASN A 22 10.57 -20.47 -11.32
CA ASN A 22 11.20 -21.54 -10.57
C ASN A 22 10.43 -22.85 -10.78
N PRO A 23 11.09 -24.02 -10.69
CA PRO A 23 10.39 -25.28 -10.61
C PRO A 23 9.47 -25.35 -9.37
N GLY A 24 8.43 -26.18 -9.46
CA GLY A 24 7.49 -26.41 -8.37
C GLY A 24 8.19 -26.93 -7.10
N GLY A 25 7.65 -26.59 -5.93
CA GLY A 25 8.14 -27.12 -4.65
C GLY A 25 9.30 -26.37 -3.98
N LEU A 26 10.02 -25.49 -4.70
CA LEU A 26 11.11 -24.70 -4.11
C LEU A 26 10.62 -23.70 -3.05
N LYS A 27 11.30 -23.62 -1.90
CA LYS A 27 10.98 -22.64 -0.84
C LYS A 27 11.54 -21.24 -1.13
N GLN A 28 12.64 -21.20 -1.89
CA GLN A 28 13.39 -19.99 -2.24
C GLN A 28 13.66 -19.99 -3.74
N CYS A 29 13.84 -18.80 -4.31
CA CYS A 29 14.16 -18.65 -5.72
C CYS A 29 15.59 -19.10 -5.99
N GLU A 30 15.80 -19.97 -6.97
CA GLU A 30 17.12 -20.48 -7.34
C GLU A 30 18.07 -19.39 -7.87
N TYR A 31 17.52 -18.31 -8.43
CA TYR A 31 18.30 -17.22 -9.01
C TYR A 31 18.67 -16.13 -7.99
N CYS A 32 17.71 -15.67 -7.18
CA CYS A 32 17.91 -14.52 -6.29
C CYS A 32 17.77 -14.83 -4.79
N ASN A 33 17.63 -16.12 -4.44
CA ASN A 33 17.46 -16.64 -3.07
C ASN A 33 16.27 -16.04 -2.29
N SER A 34 15.35 -15.36 -2.97
CA SER A 34 14.19 -14.76 -2.31
C SER A 34 13.13 -15.81 -1.95
N GLN A 35 12.52 -15.68 -0.78
CA GLN A 35 11.48 -16.61 -0.34
C GLN A 35 10.24 -16.57 -1.25
N LEU A 36 9.81 -17.75 -1.72
CA LEU A 36 8.68 -17.89 -2.65
C LEU A 36 7.32 -18.04 -1.95
N PHE A 37 7.31 -18.39 -0.67
CA PHE A 37 6.10 -18.61 0.12
C PHE A 37 6.08 -17.76 1.39
N VAL A 38 4.90 -17.33 1.81
CA VAL A 38 4.65 -16.57 3.04
C VAL A 38 3.42 -17.10 3.76
N LYS A 39 3.36 -16.95 5.09
CA LYS A 39 2.16 -17.28 5.85
C LYS A 39 1.12 -16.16 5.75
N CYS A 40 -0.13 -16.51 5.51
CA CYS A 40 -1.24 -15.58 5.57
C CYS A 40 -1.40 -15.03 7.00
N LYS A 41 -1.48 -13.71 7.14
CA LYS A 41 -1.61 -13.05 8.46
C LYS A 41 -2.98 -13.24 9.12
N LYS A 42 -4.00 -13.65 8.35
CA LYS A 42 -5.37 -13.83 8.85
C LYS A 42 -5.67 -15.29 9.23
N CYS A 43 -5.28 -16.25 8.38
CA CYS A 43 -5.60 -17.67 8.59
C CYS A 43 -4.38 -18.59 8.76
N GLY A 44 -3.15 -18.09 8.67
CA GLY A 44 -1.94 -18.88 8.85
C GLY A 44 -1.53 -19.77 7.65
N ALA A 45 -2.38 -19.92 6.64
CA ALA A 45 -2.10 -20.75 5.46
C ALA A 45 -0.78 -20.38 4.76
N LYS A 46 -0.09 -21.37 4.19
CA LYS A 46 1.13 -21.17 3.36
C LYS A 46 0.71 -20.75 1.96
N VAL A 47 1.05 -19.52 1.58
CA VAL A 47 0.59 -18.87 0.35
C VAL A 47 1.79 -18.47 -0.50
N GLN A 48 1.71 -18.60 -1.82
CA GLN A 48 2.76 -18.09 -2.71
C GLN A 48 2.86 -16.57 -2.58
N ARG A 49 4.08 -16.04 -2.61
CA ARG A 49 4.31 -14.61 -2.37
C ARG A 49 3.87 -13.73 -3.54
N VAL A 50 3.76 -14.30 -4.74
CA VAL A 50 3.33 -13.61 -5.97
C VAL A 50 1.83 -13.31 -5.99
N ILE A 51 1.00 -14.08 -5.27
CA ILE A 51 -0.44 -13.91 -5.30
C ILE A 51 -0.92 -12.80 -4.35
N SER A 52 -1.83 -11.97 -4.86
CA SER A 52 -2.26 -10.75 -4.17
C SER A 52 -3.28 -10.99 -3.05
N LYS A 53 -3.99 -12.12 -3.09
CA LYS A 53 -5.02 -12.54 -2.12
C LYS A 53 -4.76 -13.99 -1.71
N CYS A 54 -4.99 -14.29 -0.43
CA CYS A 54 -4.93 -15.66 0.09
C CYS A 54 -6.06 -16.50 -0.53
N PRO A 55 -5.77 -17.71 -1.06
CA PRO A 55 -6.80 -18.56 -1.67
C PRO A 55 -7.81 -19.09 -0.65
N GLU A 56 -7.36 -19.33 0.60
CA GLU A 56 -8.20 -19.88 1.67
C GLU A 56 -9.20 -18.86 2.23
N CYS A 57 -8.71 -17.69 2.68
CA CYS A 57 -9.54 -16.72 3.41
C CYS A 57 -9.78 -15.41 2.66
N ARG A 58 -9.31 -15.31 1.40
CA ARG A 58 -9.41 -14.12 0.53
C ARG A 58 -8.78 -12.83 1.09
N HIS A 59 -8.01 -12.92 2.18
CA HIS A 59 -7.31 -11.76 2.76
C HIS A 59 -6.22 -11.23 1.81
N ARG A 60 -6.09 -9.90 1.70
CA ARG A 60 -5.09 -9.24 0.85
C ARG A 60 -3.69 -9.43 1.42
N MET A 61 -2.76 -9.95 0.62
CA MET A 61 -1.39 -10.24 1.06
C MET A 61 -0.45 -9.04 0.96
N HIS A 62 -0.65 -8.16 -0.03
CA HIS A 62 0.15 -6.94 -0.18
C HIS A 62 -0.53 -5.74 0.51
N LYS A 63 0.27 -4.91 1.19
CA LYS A 63 -0.19 -3.62 1.72
C LYS A 63 -0.51 -2.71 0.54
N SER A 64 -1.63 -1.97 0.61
CA SER A 64 -1.94 -1.01 -0.46
C SER A 64 -0.85 0.07 -0.53
N PRO A 65 -0.37 0.43 -1.74
CA PRO A 65 0.57 1.54 -1.92
C PRO A 65 -0.04 2.85 -1.41
N PHE A 66 -1.36 3.00 -1.57
CA PHE A 66 -2.13 4.13 -1.05
C PHE A 66 -2.02 4.32 0.46
N ARG A 67 -1.87 3.26 1.26
CA ARG A 67 -1.64 3.36 2.71
C ARG A 67 -0.26 3.94 3.06
N LYS A 68 0.74 3.84 2.17
CA LYS A 68 2.05 4.50 2.35
C LYS A 68 1.95 5.98 1.99
N LEU A 69 1.32 6.30 0.87
CA LEU A 69 1.09 7.69 0.44
C LEU A 69 0.24 8.45 1.45
N LYS A 70 -0.92 7.90 1.84
CA LYS A 70 -1.79 8.49 2.87
C LYS A 70 -1.01 8.71 4.17
N ARG A 71 -0.18 7.76 4.61
CA ARG A 71 0.66 7.97 5.81
C ARG A 71 1.68 9.07 5.63
N ARG A 72 2.30 9.25 4.46
CA ARG A 72 3.20 10.39 4.22
C ARG A 72 2.46 11.73 4.25
N MET A 73 1.31 11.81 3.58
CA MET A 73 0.51 13.03 3.54
C MET A 73 -0.03 13.39 4.93
N PHE A 74 -0.64 12.44 5.63
CA PHE A 74 -1.22 12.66 6.96
C PHE A 74 -0.20 12.72 8.11
N ARG A 75 1.01 12.12 7.99
CA ARG A 75 2.10 12.40 8.96
C ARG A 75 2.65 13.82 8.80
N ARG A 76 2.52 14.40 7.61
CA ARG A 76 2.98 15.76 7.30
C ARG A 76 1.93 16.83 7.58
N SER A 77 0.70 16.44 7.95
CA SER A 77 -0.24 17.33 8.63
C SER A 77 0.35 17.73 9.98
N LYS A 78 1.24 18.73 9.97
CA LYS A 78 1.55 19.53 11.15
C LYS A 78 0.20 19.93 11.75
N LYS A 79 0.03 19.69 13.05
CA LYS A 79 -1.15 20.14 13.79
C LYS A 79 -1.24 21.65 13.59
N LEU A 80 -2.15 22.08 12.73
CA LEU A 80 -2.38 23.49 12.44
C LEU A 80 -2.94 24.06 13.74
N THR A 81 -2.13 24.85 14.44
CA THR A 81 -2.56 25.41 15.74
C THR A 81 -3.66 26.44 15.50
N LEU A 82 -4.55 26.61 16.48
CA LEU A 82 -5.63 27.62 16.42
C LEU A 82 -5.08 29.02 16.08
N GLY A 83 -3.91 29.38 16.63
CA GLY A 83 -3.23 30.63 16.31
C GLY A 83 -2.79 30.73 14.85
N GLN A 84 -2.21 29.66 14.29
CA GLN A 84 -1.87 29.64 12.86
C GLN A 84 -3.10 29.73 11.95
N ALA A 85 -4.22 29.11 12.32
CA ALA A 85 -5.48 29.26 11.58
C ALA A 85 -6.00 30.70 11.63
N ALA A 86 -5.99 31.32 12.81
CA ALA A 86 -6.42 32.71 12.98
C ALA A 86 -5.58 33.69 12.15
N ILE A 87 -4.24 33.54 12.14
CA ILE A 87 -3.35 34.38 11.33
C ILE A 87 -3.69 34.25 9.83
N ILE A 88 -3.89 33.02 9.33
CA ILE A 88 -4.24 32.80 7.92
C ILE A 88 -5.57 33.47 7.57
N VAL A 89 -6.58 33.39 8.45
CA VAL A 89 -7.88 34.04 8.23
C VAL A 89 -7.74 35.56 8.18
N VAL A 90 -6.98 36.15 9.10
CA VAL A 90 -6.75 37.61 9.14
C VAL A 90 -6.04 38.08 7.86
N VAL A 91 -4.99 37.39 7.43
CA VAL A 91 -4.26 37.73 6.20
C VAL A 91 -5.15 37.60 4.97
N ALA A 92 -5.93 36.52 4.86
CA ALA A 92 -6.85 36.32 3.75
C ALA A 92 -7.94 37.39 3.69
N TYR A 93 -8.51 37.76 4.83
CA TYR A 93 -9.50 38.83 4.92
C TYR A 93 -8.91 40.20 4.55
N GLY A 94 -7.69 40.50 5.03
CA GLY A 94 -6.97 41.72 4.65
C GLY A 94 -6.71 41.79 3.14
N ALA A 95 -6.22 40.71 2.54
CA ALA A 95 -6.01 40.63 1.09
C ALA A 95 -7.30 40.82 0.30
N TYR A 96 -8.39 40.16 0.72
CA TYR A 96 -9.72 40.34 0.12
C TYR A 96 -10.19 41.80 0.17
N LYS A 97 -10.01 42.46 1.32
CA LYS A 97 -10.35 43.88 1.47
C LYS A 97 -9.53 44.78 0.55
N VAL A 98 -8.23 44.55 0.43
CA VAL A 98 -7.37 45.32 -0.48
C VAL A 98 -7.80 45.13 -1.93
N ILE A 99 -8.05 43.89 -2.36
CA ILE A 99 -8.48 43.59 -3.75
C ILE A 99 -9.82 44.26 -4.05
N THR A 100 -10.80 44.14 -3.17
CA THR A 100 -12.12 44.77 -3.36
C THR A 100 -12.04 46.29 -3.36
N MET A 101 -11.20 46.89 -2.52
CA MET A 101 -10.95 48.34 -2.54
C MET A 101 -10.24 48.81 -3.81
N ALA A 102 -9.32 48.01 -4.36
CA ALA A 102 -8.64 48.32 -5.61
C ALA A 102 -9.57 48.15 -6.82
N ALA A 103 -10.43 47.13 -6.81
CA ALA A 103 -11.42 46.87 -7.86
C ALA A 103 -12.55 47.91 -7.88
N GLY A 104 -12.95 48.43 -6.73
CA GLY A 104 -13.94 49.53 -6.64
C GLY A 104 -13.35 50.93 -6.86
N LYS A 105 -12.03 51.04 -7.03
CA LYS A 105 -11.32 52.29 -7.37
C LYS A 105 -10.97 52.42 -8.87
N LEU A 106 -11.30 51.40 -9.67
CA LEU A 106 -11.29 51.43 -11.14
C LEU A 106 -12.69 51.80 -11.64
#